data_AF-A0A1B2I1F7-F1
#
_entry.id   AF-A0A1B2I1F7-F1
#
_cell.length_a   1.000
_cell.length_b   1.000
_cell.length_c   1.000
_cell.angle_alpha   90.00
_cell.angle_beta   90.00
_cell.angle_gamma   90.00
#
_symmetry.space_group_name_H-M   'P 1'
#
loop_
_entity.id
_entity.type
_entity.pdbx_description
1 polymer ?
#
loop_
_entity_poly.entity_id
_entity_poly.type
_entity_poly.pdbx_seq_one_letter_code
_entity_poly.pdbx_strand_id
1 'polypeptide(L)'
;MSASRELKGPSKRIRRSPELLIKELDTKMKKLEERIYKKNKDAVHHIGAAILKRANFDFSSFTHEDLEAIQNMTPHGEEMVTEIIKKANQS
;
A
#
# COMPACT_ATOMS: atom_id res chain seq x y z
N MET A 1 38.03 -31.36 -41.08
CA MET A 1 37.78 -29.91 -40.88
C MET A 1 37.08 -29.74 -39.54
N SER A 2 37.85 -29.57 -38.46
CA SER A 2 37.36 -29.46 -37.08
C SER A 2 37.12 -27.99 -36.72
N ALA A 3 35.85 -27.60 -36.54
CA ALA A 3 35.50 -26.28 -36.04
C ALA A 3 35.78 -26.19 -34.54
N SER A 4 36.78 -25.40 -34.16
CA SER A 4 37.13 -25.10 -32.77
C SER A 4 35.96 -24.41 -32.08
N ARG A 5 35.40 -25.05 -31.04
CA ARG A 5 34.46 -24.41 -30.11
C ARG A 5 35.26 -23.43 -29.26
N GLU A 6 35.07 -22.13 -29.48
CA GLU A 6 35.56 -21.11 -28.54
C GLU A 6 34.87 -21.31 -27.19
N LEU A 7 35.64 -21.82 -26.23
CA LEU A 7 35.26 -21.87 -24.83
C LEU A 7 35.15 -20.43 -24.33
N LYS A 8 33.92 -19.89 -24.27
CA LYS A 8 33.63 -18.68 -23.49
C LYS A 8 34.06 -18.96 -22.05
N GLY A 9 35.24 -18.43 -21.69
CA GLY A 9 35.76 -18.49 -20.34
C GLY A 9 34.75 -17.93 -19.34
N PRO A 10 34.88 -18.27 -18.03
CA PRO A 10 33.94 -17.84 -17.02
C PRO A 10 33.78 -16.32 -17.09
N SER A 11 32.57 -15.86 -17.43
CA SER A 11 32.21 -14.45 -17.46
C SER A 11 32.67 -13.84 -16.15
N LYS A 12 33.75 -13.05 -16.17
CA LYS A 12 34.32 -12.39 -14.99
C LYS A 12 33.16 -11.70 -14.28
N ARG A 13 32.83 -12.18 -13.08
CA ARG A 13 31.76 -11.61 -12.25
C ARG A 13 32.15 -10.15 -12.04
N ILE A 14 31.50 -9.23 -12.74
CA ILE A 14 31.81 -7.80 -12.69
C ILE A 14 31.64 -7.39 -11.24
N ARG A 15 32.74 -7.09 -10.55
CA ARG A 15 32.71 -6.51 -9.21
C ARG A 15 32.21 -5.09 -9.36
N ARG A 16 30.88 -4.90 -9.24
CA ARG A 16 30.28 -3.56 -9.14
C ARG A 16 30.89 -2.86 -7.94
N SER A 17 31.17 -1.56 -8.06
CA SER A 17 31.69 -0.80 -6.92
C SER A 17 30.68 -0.86 -5.76
N PRO A 18 31.15 -0.91 -4.51
CA PRO A 18 30.28 -0.92 -3.34
C PRO A 18 29.24 0.21 -3.35
N GLU A 19 29.62 1.40 -3.81
CA GLU A 19 28.72 2.55 -3.94
C GLU A 19 27.55 2.30 -4.91
N LEU A 20 27.80 1.64 -6.05
CA LEU A 20 26.74 1.30 -7.00
C LEU A 20 25.79 0.25 -6.42
N LEU A 21 26.32 -0.72 -5.67
CA LEU A 21 25.50 -1.73 -5.00
C LEU A 21 24.60 -1.11 -3.93
N ILE A 22 25.12 -0.17 -3.14
CA ILE A 22 24.33 0.56 -2.13
C ILE A 22 23.20 1.36 -2.81
N LYS A 23 23.51 2.14 -3.86
CA LYS A 23 22.48 2.89 -4.62
C LYS A 23 21.40 1.98 -5.23
N GLU A 24 21.78 0.81 -5.73
CA GLU A 24 20.83 -0.17 -6.26
C GLU A 24 19.94 -0.77 -5.15
N LEU A 25 20.51 -1.04 -3.98
CA LEU A 25 19.77 -1.51 -2.81
C LEU A 25 18.77 -0.46 -2.32
N ASP A 26 19.19 0.81 -2.19
CA ASP A 26 18.31 1.91 -1.78
C ASP A 26 17.13 2.07 -2.76
N THR A 27 17.41 1.99 -4.06
CA THR A 27 16.37 2.08 -5.10
C THR A 27 15.38 0.90 -5.00
N LYS A 28 15.87 -0.31 -4.72
CA LYS A 28 15.02 -1.49 -4.54
C LYS A 28 14.20 -1.40 -3.27
N MET A 29 14.79 -0.91 -2.18
CA MET A 29 14.09 -0.68 -0.91
C MET A 29 12.95 0.32 -1.10
N LYS A 30 13.22 1.48 -1.71
CA LYS A 30 12.18 2.48 -2.00
C LYS A 30 11.02 1.91 -2.83
N LYS A 31 11.33 1.14 -3.88
CA LYS A 31 10.30 0.45 -4.69
C LYS A 31 9.51 -0.62 -3.95
N LEU A 32 10.11 -1.24 -2.92
CA LEU A 32 9.41 -2.19 -2.08
C LEU A 32 8.47 -1.46 -1.11
N GLU A 33 8.95 -0.39 -0.48
CA GLU A 33 8.15 0.46 0.41
C GLU A 33 6.94 1.05 -0.32
N GLU A 34 7.13 1.64 -1.51
CA GLU A 34 6.04 2.17 -2.34
C GLU A 34 4.99 1.09 -2.68
N ARG A 35 5.43 -0.14 -2.98
CA ARG A 35 4.52 -1.26 -3.26
C ARG A 35 3.75 -1.71 -2.03
N ILE A 36 4.39 -1.74 -0.86
CA ILE A 36 3.73 -2.08 0.41
C ILE A 36 2.70 -1.01 0.75
N TYR A 37 3.06 0.27 0.65
CA TYR A 37 2.14 1.39 0.86
C TYR A 37 0.92 1.32 -0.05
N LYS A 38 1.12 1.05 -1.35
CA LYS A 38 0.02 0.89 -2.29
C LYS A 38 -0.91 -0.26 -1.90
N LYS A 39 -0.35 -1.44 -1.61
CA LYS A 39 -1.13 -2.61 -1.17
C LYS A 39 -1.92 -2.32 0.11
N ASN A 40 -1.30 -1.67 1.09
CA ASN A 40 -1.95 -1.32 2.34
C ASN A 40 -3.08 -0.32 2.12
N LYS A 41 -2.87 0.70 1.27
CA LYS A 41 -3.90 1.66 0.89
C LYS A 41 -5.11 0.98 0.25
N ASP A 42 -4.86 0.08 -0.70
CA ASP A 42 -5.93 -0.67 -1.38
C ASP A 42 -6.69 -1.57 -0.39
N ALA A 43 -5.97 -2.27 0.50
CA ALA A 43 -6.58 -3.11 1.53
C ALA A 43 -7.47 -2.29 2.50
N VAL A 44 -6.97 -1.16 3.00
CA VAL A 44 -7.75 -0.26 3.86
C VAL A 44 -9.01 0.23 3.15
N HIS A 45 -8.90 0.61 1.87
CA HIS A 45 -10.05 1.05 1.08
C HIS A 45 -11.09 -0.06 0.90
N HIS A 46 -10.66 -1.29 0.59
CA HIS A 46 -11.57 -2.42 0.44
C HIS A 46 -12.27 -2.79 1.75
N ILE A 47 -11.54 -2.78 2.88
CA ILE A 47 -12.11 -3.04 4.21
C ILE A 47 -13.14 -1.95 4.56
N GLY A 48 -12.78 -0.67 4.40
CA GLY A 48 -13.69 0.44 4.67
C GLY A 48 -14.96 0.37 3.83
N ALA A 49 -14.84 0.11 2.52
CA ALA A 49 -15.99 -0.05 1.63
C ALA A 49 -16.90 -1.22 2.03
N ALA A 50 -16.32 -2.34 2.47
CA ALA A 50 -17.09 -3.49 2.93
C ALA A 50 -17.88 -3.19 4.22
N ILE A 51 -17.27 -2.49 5.19
CA ILE A 51 -17.93 -2.06 6.43
C ILE A 51 -19.10 -1.13 6.12
N LEU A 52 -18.88 -0.11 5.29
CA LEU A 52 -19.90 0.86 4.92
C LEU A 52 -21.10 0.21 4.20
N LYS A 53 -20.82 -0.74 3.28
CA LYS A 53 -21.86 -1.54 2.63
C LYS A 53 -22.65 -2.39 3.62
N ARG A 54 -21.97 -3.03 4.59
CA ARG A 54 -22.62 -3.87 5.60
C ARG A 54 -23.48 -3.07 6.57
N ALA A 55 -23.05 -1.86 6.93
CA ALA A 55 -23.82 -0.92 7.74
C ALA A 55 -24.99 -0.28 6.98
N ASN A 56 -25.11 -0.52 5.66
CA ASN A 56 -26.02 0.21 4.76
C ASN A 56 -25.91 1.74 4.97
N PHE A 57 -24.68 2.22 5.09
CA PHE A 57 -24.43 3.61 5.49
C PHE A 57 -24.67 4.57 4.32
N ASP A 58 -25.39 5.65 4.58
CA ASP A 58 -25.69 6.70 3.61
C ASP A 58 -24.90 7.97 3.92
N PHE A 59 -24.13 8.45 2.94
CA PHE A 59 -23.35 9.67 3.03
C PHE A 59 -24.11 10.92 2.54
N SER A 60 -25.37 10.78 2.09
CA SER A 60 -26.15 11.90 1.55
C SER A 60 -26.31 13.06 2.54
N SER A 61 -26.27 12.78 3.84
CA SER A 61 -26.40 13.76 4.91
C SER A 61 -25.07 14.33 5.40
N PHE A 62 -23.92 13.87 4.89
CA PHE A 62 -22.61 14.31 5.37
C PHE A 62 -22.22 15.64 4.76
N THR A 63 -21.80 16.55 5.63
CA THR A 63 -21.17 17.82 5.25
C THR A 63 -19.67 17.65 5.08
N HIS A 64 -19.01 18.67 4.53
CA HIS A 64 -17.56 18.68 4.44
C HIS A 64 -16.90 18.67 5.83
N GLU A 65 -17.51 19.34 6.81
CA GLU A 65 -17.05 19.40 8.20
C GLU A 65 -17.09 18.02 8.86
N ASP A 66 -18.11 17.20 8.57
CA ASP A 66 -18.20 15.83 9.06
C ASP A 66 -17.08 14.94 8.49
N LEU A 67 -16.74 15.13 7.22
CA LEU A 67 -15.63 14.42 6.58
C LEU A 67 -14.28 14.84 7.18
N GLU A 68 -14.09 16.14 7.45
CA GLU A 68 -12.90 16.64 8.13
C GLU A 68 -12.83 16.13 9.58
N ALA A 69 -13.97 16.06 10.29
CA ALA A 69 -14.05 15.53 11.64
C ALA A 69 -13.64 14.05 11.70
N ILE A 70 -14.11 13.24 10.75
CA ILE A 70 -13.67 11.84 10.60
C ILE A 70 -12.18 11.76 10.24
N GLN A 71 -11.73 12.56 9.27
CA GLN A 71 -10.33 12.53 8.83
C GLN A 71 -9.35 12.90 9.95
N ASN A 72 -9.72 13.87 10.77
CA ASN A 72 -8.91 14.34 11.89
C ASN A 72 -9.16 13.57 13.19
N MET A 73 -10.08 12.59 13.19
CA MET A 73 -10.48 11.82 14.37
C MET A 73 -10.80 12.73 15.57
N THR A 74 -11.59 13.78 15.33
CA THR A 74 -12.13 14.60 16.42
C THR A 74 -13.13 13.77 17.23
N PRO A 75 -13.49 14.18 18.47
CA PRO A 75 -14.47 13.43 19.26
C PRO A 75 -15.78 13.14 18.51
N HIS A 76 -16.27 14.12 17.73
CA HIS A 76 -17.45 13.94 16.89
C HIS A 76 -17.21 12.91 15.77
N GLY A 77 -16.09 13.01 15.06
CA GLY A 77 -15.73 12.03 14.02
C GLY A 77 -15.56 10.61 14.56
N GLU A 78 -15.00 10.47 15.76
CA GLU A 78 -14.84 9.17 16.44
C GLU A 78 -16.20 8.55 16.80
N GLU A 79 -17.15 9.36 17.28
CA GLU A 79 -18.53 8.91 17.52
C GLU A 79 -19.18 8.40 16.24
N MET A 80 -19.07 9.13 15.13
CA MET A 80 -19.62 8.72 13.84
C MET A 80 -19.03 7.38 13.36
N VAL A 81 -17.71 7.23 13.40
CA VAL A 81 -17.03 5.98 13.03
C VAL A 81 -17.49 4.83 13.93
N THR A 82 -17.63 5.08 15.23
CA THR A 82 -18.11 4.08 16.18
C THR A 82 -19.53 3.63 15.87
N GLU A 83 -20.43 4.56 15.51
CA GLU A 83 -21.79 4.23 15.10
C GLU A 83 -21.84 3.38 13.83
N ILE A 84 -21.01 3.73 12.82
CA ILE A 84 -20.88 2.96 11.58
C ILE A 84 -20.47 1.52 11.89
N ILE A 85 -19.44 1.34 12.71
CA ILE A 85 -18.94 0.01 13.08
C ILE A 85 -20.00 -0.76 13.89
N LYS A 86 -20.68 -0.12 14.84
CA LYS A 86 -21.77 -0.74 15.60
C LYS A 86 -22.89 -1.23 14.70
N LYS A 87 -23.34 -0.40 13.74
CA LYS A 87 -24.36 -0.79 12.75
C LYS A 87 -23.88 -1.96 11.89
N ALA A 88 -22.63 -1.93 11.42
CA ALA A 88 -22.06 -3.01 10.62
C ALA A 88 -22.04 -4.36 11.38
N ASN A 89 -21.87 -4.34 12.71
CA ASN A 89 -21.86 -5.54 13.55
C ASN A 89 -23.25 -6.08 13.91
N GLN A 90 -24.32 -5.30 13.68
CA GLN A 90 -25.70 -5.70 13.97
C GLN A 90 -26.42 -6.32 12.76
N SER A 91 -25.88 -6.14 11.55
CA SER A 91 -26.31 -6.77 10.28
C SER A 91 -25.70 -8.16 10.09
#